data_AF-A0A1E5NYE3-F1
#
_entry.id   AF-A0A1E5NYE3-F1
#
_cell.length_a   1.000
_cell.length_b   1.000
_cell.length_c   1.000
_cell.angle_alpha   90.00
_cell.angle_beta   90.00
_cell.angle_gamma   90.00
#
_symmetry.space_group_name_H-M   'P 1'
#
loop_
_entity.id
_entity.type
_entity.pdbx_description
1 polymer ?
#
loop_
_entity_poly.entity_id
_entity_poly.type
_entity_poly.pdbx_seq_one_letter_code
_entity_poly.pdbx_strand_id
1 'polypeptide(L)'
;MPSQDDLHSPPEGEISAYPPLDPRRATRVREELGLTHGQVAWAVSAFQGHPLHPDTLRAWEQGAEMPTARQIRGLVAALWCSLGDLLGEPATLLQCRTLLGLTVEQVALEVGMTRDRYAEAERRNRWRGSGRQTQALLEVLRPPPACFVGACGRTGQLRVLLREAVTGWWPNYVRPVEKIVPVAPAEIRRALEQLHLAYQRIDNHGRTGAAAEAVEREALAFLDRVDEQLWRRLRTQGT
;
A
#
# COMPACT_ATOMS: atom_id res chain seq x y z
N MET A 1 39.69 14.46 -9.32
CA MET A 1 38.40 15.08 -8.93
C MET A 1 37.32 14.12 -9.37
N PRO A 2 36.58 13.44 -8.47
CA PRO A 2 35.49 12.58 -8.88
C PRO A 2 34.25 13.42 -9.22
N SER A 3 33.53 12.95 -10.25
CA SER A 3 32.41 13.60 -10.94
C SER A 3 31.16 13.75 -10.08
N GLN A 4 30.38 14.81 -10.33
CA GLN A 4 29.17 15.19 -9.58
C GLN A 4 27.90 14.36 -9.90
N ASP A 5 28.00 13.25 -10.63
CA ASP A 5 26.84 12.43 -11.02
C ASP A 5 26.50 11.28 -10.05
N ASP A 6 27.18 11.19 -8.90
CA ASP A 6 26.86 10.23 -7.83
C ASP A 6 25.77 10.73 -6.84
N LEU A 7 24.92 11.69 -7.24
CA LEU A 7 23.83 12.19 -6.39
C LEU A 7 22.45 11.75 -6.92
N HIS A 8 21.95 10.67 -6.33
CA HIS A 8 20.65 10.58 -5.62
C HIS A 8 20.00 9.18 -5.75
N SER A 9 20.78 8.11 -5.55
CA SER A 9 20.17 6.90 -4.99
C SER A 9 19.78 7.22 -3.54
N PRO A 10 18.49 7.19 -3.16
CA PRO A 10 18.12 7.31 -1.75
C PRO A 10 18.81 6.17 -0.99
N PRO A 11 19.32 6.42 0.22
CA PRO A 11 19.94 5.36 1.02
C PRO A 11 18.94 4.22 1.18
N GLU A 12 19.36 3.00 0.84
CA GLU A 12 18.58 1.77 1.04
C GLU A 12 18.16 1.70 2.51
N GLY A 13 16.88 1.99 2.78
CA GLY A 13 16.32 1.94 4.14
C GLY A 13 15.52 3.17 4.57
N GLU A 14 15.51 4.27 3.82
CA GLU A 14 14.60 5.38 4.11
C GLU A 14 13.16 5.04 3.68
N ILE A 15 12.24 4.96 4.66
CA ILE A 15 10.82 4.82 4.39
C ILE A 15 10.36 6.08 3.65
N SER A 16 10.01 5.92 2.37
CA SER A 16 9.44 7.01 1.58
C SER A 16 8.26 7.64 2.32
N ALA A 17 8.28 8.97 2.42
CA ALA A 17 7.25 9.73 3.09
C ALA A 17 5.86 9.60 2.44
N TYR A 18 5.86 9.24 1.15
CA TYR A 18 4.67 9.10 0.33
C TYR A 18 4.51 7.64 -0.12
N PRO A 19 3.28 7.13 -0.18
CA PRO A 19 2.98 5.96 -0.98
C PRO A 19 3.41 6.16 -2.45
N PRO A 20 3.61 5.07 -3.23
CA PRO A 20 3.90 5.20 -4.65
C PRO A 20 2.76 5.92 -5.38
N LEU A 21 3.11 6.67 -6.43
CA LEU A 21 2.13 7.26 -7.34
C LEU A 21 1.28 6.15 -7.96
N ASP A 22 -0.04 6.31 -7.99
CA ASP A 22 -0.93 5.43 -8.75
C ASP A 22 -1.08 5.99 -10.17
N PRO A 23 -0.52 5.33 -11.20
CA PRO A 23 -0.51 5.87 -12.55
C PRO A 23 -1.92 6.07 -13.14
N ARG A 24 -2.86 5.20 -12.76
CA ARG A 24 -4.24 5.28 -13.24
C ARG A 24 -4.98 6.45 -12.62
N ARG A 25 -4.76 6.68 -11.31
CA ARG A 25 -5.32 7.84 -10.63
C ARG A 25 -4.75 9.15 -11.19
N ALA A 26 -3.43 9.21 -11.39
CA ALA A 26 -2.78 10.39 -11.97
C ALA A 26 -3.33 10.72 -13.37
N THR A 27 -3.45 9.71 -14.23
CA THR A 27 -4.04 9.84 -15.57
C THR A 27 -5.48 10.37 -15.49
N ARG A 28 -6.29 9.75 -14.63
CA ARG A 28 -7.70 10.13 -14.44
C ARG A 28 -7.86 11.57 -14.00
N VAL A 29 -7.12 12.02 -12.97
CA VAL A 29 -7.22 13.39 -12.45
C VAL A 29 -6.83 14.41 -13.52
N ARG A 30 -5.75 14.14 -14.27
CA ARG A 30 -5.32 15.02 -15.38
C ARG A 30 -6.40 15.11 -16.46
N GLU A 31 -6.98 13.98 -16.86
CA GLU A 31 -8.01 13.92 -17.90
C GLU A 31 -9.33 14.57 -17.48
N GLU A 32 -9.75 14.41 -16.22
CA GLU A 32 -10.91 15.09 -15.65
C GLU A 32 -10.77 16.62 -15.70
N LEU A 33 -9.55 17.14 -15.60
CA LEU A 33 -9.24 18.57 -15.73
C LEU A 33 -9.00 19.02 -17.19
N GLY A 34 -8.99 18.09 -18.15
CA GLY A 34 -8.72 18.39 -19.57
C GLY A 34 -7.31 18.90 -19.84
N LEU A 35 -6.34 18.61 -18.96
CA LEU A 35 -4.97 19.11 -19.07
C LEU A 35 -4.09 18.20 -19.92
N THR A 36 -3.25 18.82 -20.74
CA THR A 36 -2.20 18.12 -21.50
C THR A 36 -0.99 17.84 -20.61
N HIS A 37 -0.17 16.84 -20.98
CA HIS A 37 1.10 16.58 -20.28
C HIS A 37 2.01 17.81 -20.23
N GLY A 38 2.02 18.61 -21.30
CA GLY A 38 2.83 19.85 -21.37
C GLY A 38 2.39 20.91 -20.37
N GLN A 39 1.09 21.12 -20.20
CA GLN A 39 0.56 22.09 -19.22
C GLN A 39 0.88 21.68 -17.79
N VAL A 40 0.71 20.40 -17.46
CA VAL A 40 1.06 19.87 -16.15
C VAL A 40 2.56 19.95 -15.91
N ALA A 41 3.39 19.56 -16.88
CA ALA A 41 4.84 19.62 -16.77
C ALA A 41 5.32 21.07 -16.56
N TRP A 42 4.73 22.04 -17.25
CA TRP A 42 5.02 23.46 -17.04
C TRP A 42 4.65 23.91 -15.62
N ALA A 43 3.45 23.57 -15.12
CA ALA A 43 3.02 23.93 -13.78
C ALA A 43 3.90 23.30 -12.68
N VAL A 44 4.27 22.02 -12.84
CA VAL A 44 5.20 21.34 -11.94
C VAL A 44 6.58 21.99 -11.99
N SER A 45 7.07 22.37 -13.18
CA SER A 45 8.34 23.09 -13.36
C SER A 45 8.36 24.40 -12.60
N ALA A 46 7.27 25.17 -12.69
CA ALA A 46 7.12 26.44 -11.98
C ALA A 46 7.13 26.24 -10.46
N PHE A 47 6.50 25.17 -9.95
CA PHE A 47 6.50 24.84 -8.52
C PHE A 47 7.89 24.45 -8.01
N GLN A 48 8.61 23.62 -8.74
CA GLN A 48 9.88 23.05 -8.27
C GLN A 48 11.12 23.90 -8.59
N GLY A 49 10.99 24.90 -9.46
CA GLY A 49 12.06 25.82 -9.85
C GLY A 49 13.04 25.26 -10.89
N HIS A 50 12.72 24.13 -11.54
CA HIS A 50 13.52 23.56 -12.63
C HIS A 50 12.63 22.85 -13.66
N PRO A 51 13.06 22.74 -14.93
CA PRO A 51 12.22 22.18 -16.00
C PRO A 51 11.91 20.69 -15.80
N LEU A 52 10.65 20.32 -16.03
CA LEU A 52 10.17 18.95 -16.15
C LEU A 52 9.79 18.70 -17.61
N HIS A 53 10.28 17.61 -18.21
CA HIS A 53 9.89 17.24 -19.56
C HIS A 53 8.50 16.58 -19.57
N PRO A 54 7.61 16.86 -20.54
CA PRO A 54 6.30 16.22 -20.63
C PRO A 54 6.37 14.69 -20.74
N ASP A 55 7.43 14.14 -21.35
CA ASP A 55 7.63 12.69 -21.43
C ASP A 55 7.91 12.06 -20.06
N THR A 56 8.48 12.80 -19.10
CA THR A 56 8.65 12.32 -17.73
C THR A 56 7.29 12.09 -17.07
N LEU A 57 6.33 12.98 -17.29
CA LEU A 57 4.96 12.80 -16.79
C LEU A 57 4.28 11.61 -17.47
N ARG A 58 4.50 11.42 -18.78
CA ARG A 58 4.02 10.23 -19.50
C ARG A 58 4.62 8.94 -18.91
N ALA A 59 5.91 8.93 -18.60
CA ALA A 59 6.58 7.79 -17.97
C ALA A 59 5.98 7.47 -16.60
N TRP A 60 5.64 8.48 -15.80
CA TRP A 60 4.94 8.29 -14.52
C TRP A 60 3.53 7.72 -14.69
N GLU A 61 2.74 8.23 -15.63
CA GLU A 61 1.39 7.72 -15.94
C GLU A 61 1.40 6.30 -16.53
N GLN A 62 2.54 5.87 -17.08
CA GLN A 62 2.77 4.48 -17.52
C GLN A 62 3.37 3.60 -16.43
N GLY A 63 3.77 4.17 -15.28
CA GLY A 63 4.48 3.47 -14.21
C GLY A 63 5.91 3.07 -14.55
N ALA A 64 6.50 3.65 -15.59
CA ALA A 64 7.88 3.39 -16.02
C ALA A 64 8.92 4.09 -15.12
N GLU A 65 8.55 5.21 -14.50
CA GLU A 65 9.38 5.96 -13.57
C GLU A 65 8.57 6.37 -12.32
N MET A 66 9.25 6.57 -11.19
CA MET A 66 8.63 7.02 -9.94
C MET A 66 9.02 8.47 -9.64
N PRO A 67 8.04 9.36 -9.36
CA PRO A 67 8.34 10.73 -8.99
C PRO A 67 8.95 10.81 -7.59
N THR A 68 9.84 11.78 -7.40
CA THR A 68 10.34 12.17 -6.08
C THR A 68 9.25 12.83 -5.23
N ALA A 69 9.47 12.88 -3.91
CA ALA A 69 8.62 13.60 -2.96
C ALA A 69 8.32 15.05 -3.37
N ARG A 70 9.30 15.77 -3.93
CA ARG A 70 9.12 17.15 -4.41
C ARG A 70 8.24 17.21 -5.66
N GLN A 71 8.44 16.28 -6.60
CA GLN A 71 7.62 16.19 -7.82
C GLN A 71 6.17 15.82 -7.49
N ILE A 72 5.94 14.92 -6.51
CA ILE A 72 4.59 14.61 -6.01
C ILE A 72 3.89 15.87 -5.50
N ARG A 73 4.55 16.68 -4.66
CA ARG A 73 3.97 17.95 -4.20
C ARG A 73 3.70 18.93 -5.34
N GLY A 74 4.58 18.97 -6.34
CA GLY A 74 4.38 19.75 -7.55
C GLY A 74 3.16 19.29 -8.34
N LEU A 75 2.94 17.98 -8.48
CA LEU A 75 1.77 17.42 -9.16
C LEU A 75 0.47 17.76 -8.43
N VAL A 76 0.44 17.58 -7.11
CA VAL A 76 -0.71 17.96 -6.26
C VAL A 76 -1.04 19.44 -6.44
N ALA A 77 -0.03 20.31 -6.43
CA ALA A 77 -0.22 21.74 -6.64
C ALA A 77 -0.69 22.08 -8.07
N ALA A 78 -0.13 21.41 -9.09
CA ALA A 78 -0.47 21.64 -10.51
C ALA A 78 -1.87 21.13 -10.88
N LEU A 79 -2.32 20.04 -10.25
CA LEU A 79 -3.62 19.40 -10.51
C LEU A 79 -4.70 19.84 -9.51
N TRP A 80 -4.36 20.72 -8.55
CA TRP A 80 -5.26 21.17 -7.47
C TRP A 80 -6.01 20.03 -6.77
N CYS A 81 -5.35 18.89 -6.59
CA CYS A 81 -5.92 17.69 -5.98
C CYS A 81 -5.28 17.43 -4.62
N SER A 82 -5.80 16.45 -3.87
CA SER A 82 -5.14 15.97 -2.66
C SER A 82 -4.08 14.91 -2.97
N LEU A 83 -3.23 14.58 -1.98
CA LEU A 83 -2.31 13.45 -2.10
C LEU A 83 -3.05 12.12 -2.28
N GLY A 84 -4.21 11.95 -1.63
CA GLY A 84 -5.03 10.74 -1.73
C GLY A 84 -5.61 10.52 -3.12
N ASP A 85 -5.78 11.61 -3.90
CA ASP A 85 -6.31 11.52 -5.26
C ASP A 85 -5.26 11.02 -6.26
N LEU A 86 -3.96 11.15 -5.96
CA LEU A 86 -2.88 10.73 -6.86
C LEU A 86 -2.16 9.46 -6.42
N LEU A 87 -1.99 9.29 -5.10
CA LEU A 87 -1.16 8.23 -4.56
C LEU A 87 -1.95 6.94 -4.34
N GLY A 88 -1.23 5.83 -4.37
CA GLY A 88 -1.75 4.52 -4.00
C GLY A 88 -1.99 4.38 -2.50
N GLU A 89 -2.29 3.14 -2.08
CA GLU A 89 -2.51 2.85 -0.67
C GLU A 89 -1.24 2.97 0.15
N PRO A 90 -1.31 3.59 1.34
CA PRO A 90 -0.17 3.65 2.25
C PRO A 90 0.15 2.25 2.78
N ALA A 91 1.45 1.94 2.83
CA ALA A 91 1.98 0.70 3.38
C ALA A 91 2.59 0.87 4.79
N THR A 92 2.81 2.12 5.22
CA THR A 92 3.40 2.44 6.52
C THR A 92 2.57 3.46 7.31
N LEU A 93 2.75 3.47 8.63
CA LEU A 93 2.10 4.47 9.50
C LEU A 93 2.46 5.90 9.11
N LEU A 94 3.73 6.10 8.73
CA LEU A 94 4.24 7.38 8.26
C LEU A 94 3.48 7.82 7.01
N GLN A 95 3.28 6.92 6.04
CA GLN A 95 2.53 7.23 4.81
C GLN A 95 1.05 7.53 5.10
N CYS A 96 0.41 6.79 6.00
CA CYS A 96 -0.97 7.08 6.43
C CYS A 96 -1.07 8.50 7.00
N ARG A 97 -0.15 8.85 7.91
CA ARG A 97 -0.09 10.18 8.52
C ARG A 97 0.15 11.27 7.47
N THR A 98 1.10 11.07 6.55
CA THR A 98 1.42 12.01 5.49
C THR A 98 0.24 12.26 4.56
N LEU A 99 -0.51 11.22 4.18
CA LEU A 99 -1.71 11.35 3.34
C LEU A 99 -2.80 12.18 4.02
N LEU A 100 -2.94 12.07 5.34
CA LEU A 100 -3.89 12.85 6.14
C LEU A 100 -3.40 14.27 6.47
N GLY A 101 -2.15 14.62 6.12
CA GLY A 101 -1.57 15.92 6.43
C GLY A 101 -1.35 16.17 7.93
N LEU A 102 -1.32 15.11 8.74
CA LEU A 102 -1.18 15.22 10.20
C LEU A 102 0.29 15.33 10.63
N THR A 103 0.53 16.11 11.67
CA THR A 103 1.84 16.18 12.33
C THR A 103 2.05 14.99 13.27
N VAL A 104 3.32 14.66 13.53
CA VAL A 104 3.70 13.62 14.51
C VAL A 104 3.11 13.93 15.89
N GLU A 105 3.10 15.22 16.29
CA GLU A 105 2.58 15.66 17.59
C GLU A 105 1.07 15.44 17.72
N GLN A 106 0.30 15.81 16.69
CA GLN A 106 -1.15 15.62 16.68
C GLN A 106 -1.52 14.15 16.88
N VAL A 107 -0.87 13.24 16.13
CA VAL A 107 -1.18 11.81 16.25
C VAL A 107 -0.73 11.26 17.61
N ALA A 108 0.45 11.67 18.11
CA ALA A 108 0.93 11.24 19.42
C ALA A 108 -0.04 11.64 20.54
N LEU A 109 -0.57 12.87 20.49
CA LEU A 109 -1.55 13.38 21.45
C LEU A 109 -2.86 12.58 21.40
N GLU A 110 -3.45 12.41 20.23
CA GLU A 110 -4.72 11.68 20.07
C GLU A 110 -4.61 10.21 20.49
N VAL A 111 -3.48 9.58 20.19
CA VAL A 111 -3.21 8.20 20.59
C VAL A 111 -2.93 8.08 22.10
N GLY A 112 -2.50 9.16 22.75
CA GLY A 112 -2.07 9.15 24.15
C GLY A 112 -0.70 8.52 24.33
N MET A 113 0.29 8.96 23.54
CA MET A 113 1.70 8.61 23.71
C MET A 113 2.62 9.82 23.51
N THR A 114 3.90 9.70 23.91
CA THR A 114 4.87 10.77 23.67
C THR A 114 5.23 10.87 22.19
N ARG A 115 5.52 12.09 21.72
CA ARG A 115 5.98 12.38 20.36
C ARG A 115 7.11 11.46 19.90
N ASP A 116 8.14 11.30 20.73
CA ASP A 116 9.32 10.50 20.38
C ASP A 116 9.00 9.01 20.26
N ARG A 117 8.11 8.49 21.12
CA ARG A 117 7.64 7.11 21.04
C ARG A 117 6.83 6.87 19.77
N TYR A 118 6.00 7.83 19.37
CA TYR A 118 5.24 7.74 18.13
C TYR A 118 6.14 7.85 16.89
N ALA A 119 7.04 8.84 16.87
CA ALA A 119 8.02 9.02 15.79
C ALA A 119 8.90 7.78 15.59
N GLU A 120 9.26 7.11 16.67
CA GLU A 120 9.98 5.84 16.63
C GLU A 120 9.16 4.71 15.99
N ALA A 121 7.88 4.61 16.34
CA ALA A 121 6.97 3.64 15.77
C ALA A 121 6.81 3.85 14.25
N GLU A 122 6.72 5.09 13.79
CA GLU A 122 6.70 5.43 12.37
C GLU A 122 8.02 5.07 11.67
N ARG A 123 9.16 5.51 12.23
CA ARG A 123 10.48 5.29 11.63
C ARG A 123 10.82 3.83 11.46
N ARG A 124 10.40 2.98 12.40
CA ARG A 124 10.62 1.52 12.33
C ARG A 124 9.45 0.78 11.67
N ASN A 125 8.39 1.48 11.30
CA ASN A 125 7.08 0.93 10.95
C ASN A 125 6.69 -0.22 11.91
N ARG A 126 6.85 0.01 13.22
CA ARG A 126 6.65 -0.99 14.27
C ARG A 126 5.76 -0.45 15.37
N TRP A 127 4.52 -0.91 15.38
CA TRP A 127 3.52 -0.56 16.37
C TRP A 127 3.63 -1.43 17.63
N ARG A 128 3.73 -0.77 18.80
CA ARG A 128 3.80 -1.42 20.13
C ARG A 128 2.91 -0.70 21.15
N GLY A 129 1.76 -0.19 20.71
CA GLY A 129 0.78 0.47 21.58
C GLY A 129 -0.05 -0.52 22.40
N SER A 130 -0.65 -0.05 23.49
CA SER A 130 -1.68 -0.81 24.23
C SER A 130 -2.97 -0.96 23.42
N GLY A 131 -3.93 -1.76 23.89
CA GLY A 131 -5.23 -1.91 23.23
C GLY A 131 -5.96 -0.57 23.04
N ARG A 132 -5.95 0.30 24.07
CA ARG A 132 -6.53 1.65 24.00
C ARG A 132 -5.81 2.54 22.97
N GLN A 133 -4.47 2.52 22.98
CA GLN A 133 -3.67 3.30 22.01
C GLN A 133 -3.89 2.79 20.58
N THR A 134 -4.04 1.48 20.41
CA THR A 134 -4.31 0.85 19.11
C THR A 134 -5.67 1.28 18.57
N GLN A 135 -6.69 1.28 19.41
CA GLN A 135 -8.01 1.76 19.02
C GLN A 135 -7.97 3.23 18.58
N ALA A 136 -7.32 4.09 19.37
CA ALA A 136 -7.15 5.50 19.01
C ALA A 136 -6.36 5.68 17.70
N LEU A 137 -5.33 4.86 17.45
CA LEU A 137 -4.60 4.87 16.18
C LEU A 137 -5.50 4.52 14.99
N LEU A 138 -6.32 3.47 15.13
CA LEU A 138 -7.24 3.04 14.08
C LEU A 138 -8.30 4.11 13.77
N GLU A 139 -8.74 4.86 14.78
CA GLU A 139 -9.70 5.96 14.63
C GLU A 139 -9.09 7.18 13.93
N VAL A 140 -7.86 7.57 14.33
CA VAL A 140 -7.17 8.77 13.83
C VAL A 140 -6.60 8.55 12.44
N LEU A 141 -5.85 7.47 12.23
CA LEU A 141 -5.14 7.24 10.97
C LEU A 141 -5.95 6.43 9.96
N ARG A 142 -6.96 5.67 10.41
CA ARG A 142 -7.74 4.73 9.60
C ARG A 142 -6.86 3.95 8.61
N PRO A 143 -5.77 3.33 9.08
CA PRO A 143 -4.80 2.71 8.19
C PRO A 143 -5.46 1.56 7.42
N PRO A 144 -5.09 1.32 6.15
CA PRO A 144 -5.49 0.11 5.46
C PRO A 144 -5.12 -1.13 6.29
N PRO A 145 -5.95 -2.18 6.32
CA PRO A 145 -5.69 -3.37 7.12
C PRO A 145 -4.30 -3.98 6.86
N ALA A 146 -3.84 -3.96 5.61
CA ALA A 146 -2.49 -4.41 5.22
C ALA A 146 -1.38 -3.59 5.89
N CYS A 147 -1.50 -2.26 5.87
CA CYS A 147 -0.56 -1.34 6.51
C CYS A 147 -0.50 -1.60 8.02
N PHE A 148 -1.65 -1.76 8.67
CA PHE A 148 -1.69 -2.00 10.11
C PHE A 148 -1.08 -3.35 10.49
N VAL A 149 -1.41 -4.43 9.77
CA VAL A 149 -0.83 -5.76 10.01
C VAL A 149 0.69 -5.75 9.81
N GLY A 150 1.16 -5.05 8.77
CA GLY A 150 2.58 -4.80 8.52
C GLY A 150 3.24 -4.05 9.68
N ALA A 151 2.62 -2.97 10.16
CA ALA A 151 3.12 -2.20 11.29
C ALA A 151 3.17 -3.02 12.59
N CYS A 152 2.25 -3.96 12.80
CA CYS A 152 2.32 -4.90 13.93
C CYS A 152 3.39 -5.99 13.76
N GLY A 153 4.03 -6.11 12.60
CA GLY A 153 4.96 -7.20 12.29
C GLY A 153 4.30 -8.57 12.17
N ARG A 154 2.99 -8.62 11.90
CA ARG A 154 2.19 -9.85 11.88
C ARG A 154 1.98 -10.45 10.48
N THR A 155 2.55 -9.84 9.44
CA THR A 155 2.42 -10.32 8.05
C THR A 155 2.89 -11.76 7.87
N GLY A 156 4.02 -12.14 8.46
CA GLY A 156 4.53 -13.51 8.38
C GLY A 156 3.58 -14.53 9.03
N GLN A 157 3.09 -14.22 10.23
CA GLN A 157 2.10 -15.04 10.93
C GLN A 157 0.79 -15.17 10.12
N LEU A 158 0.33 -14.06 9.53
CA LEU A 158 -0.85 -14.06 8.67
C LEU A 158 -0.65 -14.95 7.44
N ARG A 159 0.49 -14.84 6.75
CA ARG A 159 0.78 -15.66 5.55
C ARG A 159 0.73 -17.15 5.85
N VAL A 160 1.25 -17.59 7.00
CA VAL A 160 1.17 -19.00 7.43
C VAL A 160 -0.29 -19.43 7.59
N LEU A 161 -1.08 -18.68 8.37
CA LEU A 161 -2.50 -19.00 8.58
C LEU A 161 -3.30 -19.01 7.27
N LEU A 162 -3.01 -18.07 6.36
CA LEU A 162 -3.68 -18.01 5.06
C LEU A 162 -3.31 -19.20 4.17
N ARG A 163 -2.05 -19.62 4.16
CA ARG A 163 -1.63 -20.80 3.39
C ARG A 163 -2.37 -22.05 3.86
N GLU A 164 -2.39 -22.30 5.17
CA GLU A 164 -3.12 -23.44 5.73
C GLU A 164 -4.63 -23.36 5.49
N ALA A 165 -5.22 -22.15 5.59
CA ALA A 165 -6.63 -21.95 5.31
C ALA A 165 -6.98 -22.28 3.86
N VAL A 166 -6.13 -21.84 2.92
CA VAL A 166 -6.38 -21.99 1.49
C VAL A 166 -6.20 -23.44 1.02
N THR A 167 -5.18 -24.14 1.52
CA THR A 167 -4.92 -25.54 1.17
C THR A 167 -5.78 -26.54 1.93
N GLY A 168 -6.33 -26.14 3.08
CA GLY A 168 -7.10 -27.00 3.98
C GLY A 168 -8.56 -26.59 4.14
N TRP A 169 -9.08 -26.82 5.34
CA TRP A 169 -10.46 -26.48 5.73
C TRP A 169 -10.52 -25.03 6.23
N TRP A 170 -10.70 -24.09 5.30
CA TRP A 170 -10.70 -22.64 5.54
C TRP A 170 -11.63 -22.14 6.67
N PRO A 171 -12.82 -22.73 6.97
CA PRO A 171 -13.69 -22.19 8.01
C PRO A 171 -13.06 -22.12 9.42
N ASN A 172 -12.11 -23.01 9.72
CA ASN A 172 -11.41 -23.04 11.01
C ASN A 172 -10.47 -21.84 11.21
N TYR A 173 -10.09 -21.17 10.13
CA TYR A 173 -9.10 -20.10 10.13
C TYR A 173 -9.70 -18.69 10.23
N VAL A 174 -11.03 -18.56 10.22
CA VAL A 174 -11.73 -17.26 10.36
C VAL A 174 -11.36 -16.57 11.68
N ARG A 175 -11.49 -17.27 12.81
CA ARG A 175 -11.17 -16.72 14.14
C ARG A 175 -9.68 -16.41 14.33
N PRO A 176 -8.73 -17.29 13.92
CA PRO A 176 -7.31 -16.96 13.95
C PRO A 176 -6.97 -15.67 13.16
N VAL A 177 -7.54 -15.50 11.97
CA VAL A 177 -7.28 -14.32 11.12
C VAL A 177 -7.92 -13.06 11.69
N GLU A 178 -9.12 -13.14 12.26
CA GLU A 178 -9.82 -12.03 12.94
C GLU A 178 -8.98 -11.41 14.07
N LYS A 179 -8.20 -12.20 14.80
CA LYS A 179 -7.31 -11.69 15.87
C LYS A 179 -6.15 -10.84 15.33
N ILE A 180 -5.81 -11.01 14.05
CA ILE A 180 -4.69 -10.33 13.41
C ILE A 180 -5.18 -9.12 12.62
N VAL A 181 -6.25 -9.28 11.86
CA VAL A 181 -6.74 -8.31 10.90
C VAL A 181 -7.91 -7.52 11.52
N PRO A 182 -7.84 -6.18 11.61
CA PRO A 182 -8.90 -5.35 12.18
C PRO A 182 -10.06 -5.17 11.19
N VAL A 183 -10.70 -6.27 10.78
CA VAL A 183 -11.79 -6.31 9.80
C VAL A 183 -12.92 -7.21 10.32
N ALA A 184 -14.16 -6.94 9.92
CA ALA A 184 -15.31 -7.68 10.37
C ALA A 184 -15.20 -9.19 10.03
N PRO A 185 -15.63 -10.10 10.91
CA PRO A 185 -15.50 -11.55 10.69
C PRO A 185 -16.23 -12.06 9.43
N ALA A 186 -17.32 -11.37 9.05
CA ALA A 186 -18.09 -11.69 7.86
C ALA A 186 -17.30 -11.44 6.56
N GLU A 187 -16.54 -10.34 6.50
CA GLU A 187 -15.68 -10.02 5.37
C GLU A 187 -14.49 -10.99 5.29
N ILE A 188 -13.88 -11.30 6.44
CA ILE A 188 -12.81 -12.30 6.52
C ILE A 188 -13.30 -13.66 6.01
N ARG A 189 -14.49 -14.11 6.45
CA ARG A 189 -15.10 -15.36 5.98
C ARG A 189 -15.25 -15.37 4.46
N ARG A 190 -15.86 -14.32 3.89
CA ARG A 190 -16.09 -14.21 2.44
C ARG A 190 -14.77 -14.19 1.67
N ALA A 191 -13.77 -13.45 2.15
CA ALA A 191 -12.47 -13.37 1.50
C ALA A 191 -11.73 -14.72 1.54
N LEU A 192 -11.78 -15.45 2.67
CA LEU A 192 -11.19 -16.79 2.79
C LEU A 192 -11.87 -17.81 1.87
N GLU A 193 -13.19 -17.80 1.78
CA GLU A 193 -13.94 -18.65 0.85
C GLU A 193 -13.51 -18.40 -0.60
N GLN A 194 -13.44 -17.12 -1.01
CA GLN A 194 -13.00 -16.74 -2.35
C GLN A 194 -11.53 -17.07 -2.64
N LEU A 195 -10.67 -17.06 -1.63
CA LEU A 195 -9.27 -17.49 -1.77
C LEU A 195 -9.17 -19.00 -1.96
N HIS A 196 -9.88 -19.76 -1.13
CA HIS A 196 -9.94 -21.22 -1.24
C HIS A 196 -10.48 -21.65 -2.60
N LEU A 197 -11.60 -21.07 -3.06
CA LEU A 197 -12.17 -21.36 -4.38
C LEU A 197 -11.25 -20.96 -5.54
N ALA A 198 -10.39 -19.94 -5.37
CA ALA A 198 -9.42 -19.57 -6.39
C ALA A 198 -8.27 -20.58 -6.46
N TYR A 199 -7.76 -21.01 -5.32
CA TYR A 199 -6.71 -22.02 -5.25
C TYR A 199 -7.19 -23.38 -5.78
N GLN A 200 -8.39 -23.83 -5.39
CA GLN A 200 -8.97 -25.09 -5.88
C GLN A 200 -9.16 -25.12 -7.40
N ARG A 201 -9.38 -23.97 -8.04
CA ARG A 201 -9.44 -23.89 -9.51
C ARG A 201 -8.08 -24.15 -10.16
N ILE A 202 -7.01 -23.58 -9.58
CA ILE A 202 -5.64 -23.82 -10.04
C ILE A 202 -5.29 -25.30 -9.86
N ASP A 203 -5.52 -25.85 -8.66
CA ASP A 203 -5.19 -27.25 -8.35
C ASP A 203 -5.96 -28.25 -9.24
N ASN A 204 -7.25 -28.02 -9.46
CA ASN A 204 -8.06 -28.87 -10.33
C ASN A 204 -7.62 -28.82 -11.81
N HIS A 205 -7.06 -27.70 -12.30
CA HIS A 205 -6.49 -27.63 -13.65
C HIS A 205 -5.22 -28.48 -13.80
N GLY A 206 -4.45 -28.68 -12.72
CA GLY A 206 -3.27 -29.54 -12.71
C GLY A 206 -3.59 -31.02 -12.81
N ARG A 207 -4.78 -31.41 -12.33
CA ARG A 207 -5.26 -32.81 -12.35
C ARG A 207 -5.80 -33.26 -13.72
N THR A 208 -6.11 -32.33 -14.62
CA THR A 208 -6.83 -32.62 -15.88
C THR A 208 -6.04 -32.36 -17.16
N GLY A 209 -4.79 -31.88 -17.09
CA GLY A 209 -4.00 -31.47 -18.27
C GLY A 209 -2.54 -31.93 -18.28
N ALA A 210 -1.91 -31.86 -19.46
CA ALA A 210 -0.50 -32.25 -19.70
C ALA A 210 0.54 -31.24 -19.17
N ALA A 211 0.15 -30.28 -18.32
CA ALA A 211 0.97 -29.15 -17.89
C ALA A 211 1.13 -29.08 -16.35
N ALA A 212 1.36 -30.22 -15.71
CA ALA A 212 1.46 -30.33 -14.24
C ALA A 212 2.48 -29.35 -13.64
N GLU A 213 3.67 -29.22 -14.23
CA GLU A 213 4.73 -28.30 -13.76
C GLU A 213 4.35 -26.81 -13.90
N ALA A 214 3.54 -26.45 -14.89
CA ALA A 214 3.06 -25.07 -15.06
C ALA A 214 2.03 -24.72 -13.98
N VAL A 215 1.13 -25.66 -13.68
CA VAL A 215 0.12 -25.50 -12.64
C VAL A 215 0.75 -25.48 -11.25
N GLU A 216 1.73 -26.33 -10.98
CA GLU A 216 2.46 -26.31 -9.71
C GLU A 216 3.16 -24.96 -9.47
N ARG A 217 3.82 -24.42 -10.49
CA ARG A 217 4.43 -23.07 -10.42
C ARG A 217 3.37 -21.98 -10.18
N GLU A 218 2.22 -22.07 -10.82
CA GLU A 218 1.12 -21.13 -10.61
C GLU A 218 0.56 -21.21 -9.18
N ALA A 219 0.37 -22.42 -8.65
CA ALA A 219 -0.09 -22.66 -7.30
C ALA A 219 0.90 -22.12 -6.25
N LEU A 220 2.19 -22.36 -6.42
CA LEU A 220 3.24 -21.80 -5.55
C LEU A 220 3.27 -20.27 -5.63
N ALA A 221 3.21 -19.70 -6.83
CA ALA A 221 3.18 -18.25 -7.02
C ALA A 221 1.91 -17.60 -6.44
N PHE A 222 0.79 -18.33 -6.37
CA PHE A 222 -0.43 -17.91 -5.69
C PHE A 222 -0.24 -17.91 -4.17
N LEU A 223 0.30 -18.99 -3.60
CA LEU A 223 0.54 -19.12 -2.16
C LEU A 223 1.63 -18.17 -1.65
N ASP A 224 2.57 -17.77 -2.50
CA ASP A 224 3.58 -16.77 -2.16
C ASP A 224 2.98 -15.37 -2.00
N ARG A 225 1.91 -15.04 -2.72
CA ARG A 225 1.23 -13.74 -2.66
C ARG A 225 -0.14 -13.80 -1.99
N VAL A 226 -0.37 -14.81 -1.14
CA VAL A 226 -1.70 -15.08 -0.57
C VAL A 226 -2.26 -13.91 0.26
N ASP A 227 -1.40 -13.15 0.93
CA ASP A 227 -1.76 -11.95 1.67
C ASP A 227 -2.15 -10.80 0.73
N GLU A 228 -1.41 -10.58 -0.36
CA GLU A 228 -1.82 -9.61 -1.40
C GLU A 228 -3.18 -9.97 -2.00
N GLN A 229 -3.43 -11.27 -2.21
CA GLN A 229 -4.71 -11.79 -2.72
C GLN A 229 -5.86 -11.57 -1.73
N LEU A 230 -5.60 -11.68 -0.42
CA LEU A 230 -6.55 -11.33 0.63
C LEU A 230 -6.89 -9.84 0.57
N TRP A 231 -5.87 -8.98 0.58
CA TRP A 231 -6.07 -7.52 0.58
C TRP A 231 -6.80 -7.04 -0.67
N ARG A 232 -6.51 -7.62 -1.83
CA ARG A 232 -7.25 -7.33 -3.06
C ARG A 232 -8.75 -7.63 -2.91
N ARG A 233 -9.11 -8.78 -2.32
CA ARG A 233 -10.51 -9.19 -2.13
C ARG A 233 -11.24 -8.32 -1.11
N LEU A 234 -10.60 -8.00 0.02
CA LEU A 234 -11.19 -7.12 1.02
C LEU A 234 -11.49 -5.73 0.45
N ARG A 235 -10.63 -5.19 -0.41
CA ARG A 235 -10.88 -3.92 -1.10
C ARG A 235 -12.06 -3.96 -2.05
N THR A 236 -12.19 -5.03 -2.83
CA THR A 236 -13.35 -5.20 -3.73
C THR A 236 -14.66 -5.43 -2.99
N GLN A 237 -14.63 -5.79 -1.71
CA GLN A 237 -15.82 -6.02 -0.89
C GLN A 237 -16.29 -4.76 -0.15
N GLY A 238 -15.40 -3.79 0.08
CA GLY A 238 -15.71 -2.51 0.72
C GLY A 238 -16.13 -1.38 -0.23
N THR A 239 -16.37 -1.70 -1.51
CA THR A 239 -16.95 -0.79 -2.51
C THR A 239 -18.43 -1.12 -2.70
#